data_AF-A0A1H7PI71-F1
#
_entry.id   AF-A0A1H7PI71-F1
#
_cell.length_a   1.000
_cell.length_b   1.000
_cell.length_c   1.000
_cell.angle_alpha   90.00
_cell.angle_beta   90.00
_cell.angle_gamma   90.00
#
_symmetry.space_group_name_H-M   'P 1'
#
loop_
_entity.id
_entity.type
_entity.pdbx_description
1 polymer ?
#
loop_
_entity_poly.entity_id
_entity_poly.type
_entity_poly.pdbx_seq_one_letter_code
_entity_poly.pdbx_strand_id
1 'polypeptide(L)'
;MSIPYNIAAGEVVDETIISRSRFICYLRPCSSSADAKAFIKSLQLKHPQANHHCYAFIAGRPENSQLYGFSDDGEPSGTAGKPMLTMLMGSELGEICAVVVRYFGGTKLGPGGLQRAYGGSVKQALALLPTKLKIPMVRKTLACQYNQINDVLYLLSQHGGEVIQQDYREDIVLNLALPAEKLDAFQQQLQTMSAGQLTLQSIAKSNNK
;
A
#
# COMPACT_ATOMS: atom_id res chain seq x y z
N MET A 1 -15.23 6.18 -8.15
CA MET A 1 -15.15 5.00 -7.26
C MET A 1 -13.71 4.53 -7.25
N SER A 2 -13.17 4.12 -6.09
CA SER A 2 -11.81 3.60 -6.01
C SER A 2 -11.84 2.10 -6.37
N ILE A 3 -11.18 1.71 -7.46
CA ILE A 3 -11.17 0.34 -7.98
C ILE A 3 -10.15 -0.49 -7.17
N PRO A 4 -10.38 -1.79 -6.92
CA PRO A 4 -9.37 -2.68 -6.36
C PRO A 4 -8.03 -2.60 -7.11
N TYR A 5 -6.93 -2.74 -6.38
CA TYR A 5 -5.57 -2.69 -6.93
C TYR A 5 -4.65 -3.61 -6.14
N ASN A 6 -3.60 -4.08 -6.79
CA ASN A 6 -2.64 -4.99 -6.15
C ASN A 6 -1.67 -4.20 -5.27
N ILE A 7 -1.35 -4.78 -4.11
CA ILE A 7 -0.35 -4.26 -3.17
C ILE A 7 0.63 -5.36 -2.79
N ALA A 8 1.80 -4.96 -2.30
CA ALA A 8 2.74 -5.89 -1.66
C ALA A 8 2.09 -6.54 -0.41
N ALA A 9 2.23 -7.85 -0.27
CA ALA A 9 1.66 -8.63 0.83
C ALA A 9 2.71 -9.17 1.82
N GLY A 10 4.00 -8.98 1.53
CA GLY A 10 5.10 -9.44 2.36
C GLY A 10 6.41 -8.78 1.96
N GLU A 11 7.50 -9.24 2.56
CA GLU A 11 8.84 -8.71 2.33
C GLU A 11 9.68 -9.65 1.47
N VAL A 12 10.57 -9.11 0.66
CA VAL A 12 11.56 -9.85 -0.11
C VAL A 12 12.93 -9.21 0.08
N VAL A 13 13.95 -10.06 0.21
CA VAL A 13 15.34 -9.65 0.11
C VAL A 13 15.98 -10.50 -0.98
N ASP A 14 16.55 -9.83 -1.98
CA ASP A 14 17.25 -10.48 -3.08
C ASP A 14 18.62 -9.84 -3.27
N GLU A 15 19.64 -10.65 -3.55
CA GLU A 15 21.01 -10.19 -3.72
C GLU A 15 21.53 -10.53 -5.12
N THR A 16 22.10 -9.54 -5.79
CA THR A 16 22.79 -9.72 -7.08
C THR A 16 24.20 -9.16 -7.01
N ILE A 17 25.17 -9.87 -7.60
CA ILE A 17 26.55 -9.41 -7.76
C ILE A 17 26.79 -9.04 -9.22
N ILE A 18 27.23 -7.80 -9.47
CA ILE A 18 27.52 -7.29 -10.82
C ILE A 18 28.88 -6.59 -10.79
N SER A 19 29.80 -7.06 -11.62
CA SER A 19 31.17 -6.51 -11.69
C SER A 19 31.80 -6.35 -10.29
N ARG A 20 31.69 -7.42 -9.48
CA ARG A 20 32.12 -7.51 -8.07
C ARG A 20 31.40 -6.58 -7.08
N SER A 21 30.54 -5.68 -7.55
CA SER A 21 29.70 -4.87 -6.67
C SER A 21 28.49 -5.70 -6.24
N ARG A 22 28.12 -5.64 -4.97
CA ARG A 22 26.98 -6.35 -4.40
C ARG A 22 25.80 -5.41 -4.25
N PHE A 23 24.65 -5.82 -4.76
CA PHE A 23 23.38 -5.09 -4.71
C PHE A 23 22.37 -5.95 -3.95
N ILE A 24 21.92 -5.47 -2.80
CA ILE A 24 20.93 -6.15 -1.97
C ILE A 24 19.63 -5.36 -2.06
N CYS A 25 18.65 -5.89 -2.77
CA CYS A 25 17.34 -5.28 -2.93
C CYS A 25 16.40 -5.76 -1.82
N TYR A 26 15.88 -4.81 -1.06
CA TYR A 26 14.84 -5.02 -0.08
C TYR A 26 13.52 -4.46 -0.63
N LEU A 27 12.49 -5.31 -0.68
CA LEU A 27 11.12 -4.91 -0.98
C LEU A 27 10.23 -5.18 0.23
N ARG A 28 9.31 -4.26 0.51
CA ARG A 28 8.26 -4.48 1.51
C ARG A 28 7.02 -3.64 1.24
N PRO A 29 5.88 -3.95 1.90
CA PRO A 29 4.70 -3.11 1.88
C PRO A 29 5.02 -1.76 2.52
N CYS A 30 4.48 -0.67 1.96
CA CYS A 30 4.73 0.69 2.40
C CYS A 30 3.49 1.57 2.21
N SER A 31 2.86 1.98 3.30
CA SER A 31 1.58 2.70 3.25
C SER A 31 1.71 4.23 3.31
N SER A 32 2.92 4.76 3.51
CA SER A 32 3.14 6.21 3.58
C SER A 32 4.61 6.59 3.32
N SER A 33 4.86 7.86 2.97
CA SER A 33 6.23 8.38 2.86
C SER A 33 6.99 8.31 4.20
N ALA A 34 6.30 8.49 5.33
CA ALA A 34 6.90 8.38 6.65
C ALA A 34 7.37 6.95 6.94
N ASP A 35 6.55 5.96 6.58
CA ASP A 35 6.89 4.55 6.66
C ASP A 35 8.12 4.21 5.79
N ALA A 36 8.14 4.65 4.53
CA ALA A 36 9.31 4.49 3.66
C ALA A 36 10.60 5.04 4.29
N LYS A 37 10.55 6.27 4.84
CA LYS A 37 11.70 6.91 5.51
C LYS A 37 12.19 6.12 6.72
N ALA A 38 11.29 5.59 7.53
CA ALA A 38 11.65 4.76 8.68
C ALA A 38 12.41 3.50 8.27
N PHE A 39 12.00 2.87 7.16
CA PHE A 39 12.66 1.69 6.62
C PHE A 39 14.01 1.96 5.98
N ILE A 40 14.14 3.05 5.22
CA ILE A 40 15.44 3.46 4.68
C ILE A 40 16.43 3.64 5.85
N LYS A 41 16.00 4.33 6.91
CA LYS A 41 16.82 4.53 8.11
C LYS A 41 17.20 3.21 8.80
N SER A 42 16.28 2.25 8.89
CA SER A 42 16.60 0.95 9.50
C SER A 42 17.63 0.18 8.68
N LEU A 43 17.58 0.25 7.34
CA LEU A 43 18.57 -0.37 6.46
C LEU A 43 19.93 0.34 6.48
N GLN A 44 19.95 1.67 6.64
CA GLN A 44 21.19 2.41 6.88
C GLN A 44 21.88 1.96 8.17
N LEU A 45 21.11 1.76 9.25
CA LEU A 45 21.63 1.21 10.50
C LEU A 45 22.09 -0.24 10.39
N LYS A 46 21.37 -1.06 9.60
CA LYS A 46 21.72 -2.47 9.35
C LYS A 46 22.97 -2.61 8.47
N HIS A 47 23.18 -1.67 7.55
CA HIS A 47 24.27 -1.69 6.56
C HIS A 47 25.11 -0.40 6.62
N PRO A 48 25.80 -0.11 7.74
CA PRO A 48 26.53 1.16 7.90
C PRO A 48 27.77 1.26 7.01
N GLN A 49 28.27 0.13 6.52
CA GLN A 49 29.46 0.05 5.65
C GLN A 49 29.10 0.01 4.15
N ALA A 50 27.82 0.10 3.80
CA ALA A 50 27.42 0.18 2.40
C ALA A 50 27.74 1.57 1.84
N ASN A 51 28.00 1.63 0.53
CA ASN A 51 28.32 2.89 -0.14
C ASN A 51 27.07 3.73 -0.39
N HIS A 52 25.95 3.07 -0.72
CA HIS A 52 24.70 3.71 -1.09
C HIS A 52 23.49 2.86 -0.64
N HIS A 53 22.41 3.54 -0.28
CA HIS A 53 21.08 3.04 0.09
C HIS A 53 20.03 3.72 -0.79
N CYS A 54 20.17 3.55 -2.11
CA CYS A 54 19.24 4.12 -3.09
C CYS A 54 17.85 3.53 -2.89
N TYR A 55 16.81 4.32 -3.11
CA TYR A 55 15.45 3.87 -2.85
C TYR A 55 14.46 4.38 -3.88
N ALA A 56 13.32 3.69 -3.96
CA ALA A 56 12.11 4.12 -4.64
C ALA A 56 10.89 3.59 -3.90
N PHE A 57 9.78 4.32 -3.90
CA PHE A 57 8.52 3.86 -3.30
C PHE A 57 7.31 4.43 -4.03
N ILE A 58 6.21 3.69 -3.93
CA ILE A 58 4.84 4.10 -4.25
C ILE A 58 4.04 3.94 -2.97
N ALA A 59 3.77 5.05 -2.27
CA ALA A 59 3.17 5.04 -0.92
C ALA A 59 1.63 5.04 -0.93
N GLY A 60 1.02 4.55 -2.00
CA GLY A 60 -0.41 4.53 -2.17
C GLY A 60 -0.81 3.82 -3.46
N ARG A 61 -1.85 4.30 -4.12
CA ARG A 61 -2.33 3.72 -5.38
C ARG A 61 -1.27 3.83 -6.49
N PRO A 62 -1.12 2.79 -7.35
CA PRO A 62 -0.09 2.72 -8.38
C PRO A 62 -0.18 3.79 -9.46
N GLU A 63 -1.29 4.51 -9.56
CA GLU A 63 -1.51 5.63 -10.48
C GLU A 63 -1.34 7.01 -9.82
N ASN A 64 -1.22 7.08 -8.49
CA ASN A 64 -1.12 8.34 -7.77
C ASN A 64 0.34 8.83 -7.66
N SER A 65 0.79 9.55 -8.69
CA SER A 65 2.16 10.06 -8.80
C SER A 65 2.59 11.01 -7.67
N GLN A 66 1.65 11.63 -6.95
CA GLN A 66 1.97 12.50 -5.81
C GLN A 66 2.53 11.71 -4.62
N LEU A 67 2.32 10.39 -4.59
CA LEU A 67 2.79 9.49 -3.53
C LEU A 67 4.02 8.69 -3.94
N TYR A 68 4.69 9.09 -5.03
CA TYR A 68 5.95 8.48 -5.45
C TYR A 68 7.13 9.19 -4.79
N GLY A 69 8.20 8.45 -4.55
CA GLY A 69 9.47 9.04 -4.14
C GLY A 69 10.63 8.14 -4.50
N PHE A 70 11.80 8.74 -4.75
CA PHE A 70 13.02 8.02 -5.05
C PHE A 70 14.25 8.85 -4.69
N SER A 71 15.41 8.21 -4.57
CA SER A 71 16.70 8.87 -4.36
C SER A 71 17.84 8.03 -4.91
N ASP A 72 18.84 8.69 -5.46
CA ASP A 72 20.09 8.10 -5.91
C ASP A 72 21.11 7.93 -4.76
N ASP A 73 20.88 8.53 -3.59
CA ASP A 73 21.74 8.40 -2.39
C ASP A 73 23.25 8.55 -2.66
N GLY A 74 23.64 9.57 -3.43
CA GLY A 74 25.04 9.84 -3.77
C GLY A 74 25.58 9.08 -5.00
N GLU A 75 24.80 8.18 -5.61
CA GLU A 75 25.06 7.72 -6.97
C GLU A 75 24.91 8.88 -7.97
N PRO A 76 25.50 8.78 -9.17
CA PRO A 76 25.28 9.76 -10.23
C PRO A 76 23.78 9.98 -10.49
N SER A 77 23.40 11.25 -10.64
CA SER A 77 21.99 11.65 -10.77
C SER A 77 21.25 10.86 -11.86
N GLY A 78 20.09 10.31 -11.50
CA GLY A 78 19.22 9.55 -12.39
C GLY A 78 19.72 8.14 -12.73
N THR A 79 20.72 7.61 -12.02
CA THR A 79 21.27 6.28 -12.31
C THR A 79 20.79 5.15 -11.40
N ALA A 80 20.12 5.45 -10.29
CA ALA A 80 19.65 4.46 -9.33
C ALA A 80 18.15 4.61 -9.03
N GLY A 81 17.75 5.68 -8.34
CA GLY A 81 16.39 5.86 -7.82
C GLY A 81 15.33 5.90 -8.93
N LYS A 82 15.60 6.62 -10.02
CA LYS A 82 14.66 6.70 -11.15
C LYS A 82 14.45 5.34 -11.85
N PRO A 83 15.50 4.58 -12.24
CA PRO A 83 15.35 3.21 -12.72
C PRO A 83 14.58 2.29 -11.78
N MET A 84 14.82 2.37 -10.47
CA MET A 84 14.07 1.60 -9.47
C MET A 84 12.58 1.95 -9.48
N LEU A 85 12.25 3.25 -9.49
CA LEU A 85 10.86 3.70 -9.56
C LEU A 85 10.17 3.23 -10.86
N THR A 86 10.87 3.24 -11.99
CA THR A 86 10.33 2.73 -13.26
C THR A 86 9.91 1.26 -13.15
N MET A 87 10.67 0.43 -12.43
CA MET A 87 10.30 -0.97 -12.21
C MET A 87 9.09 -1.11 -11.29
N LEU A 88 8.99 -0.30 -10.24
CA LEU A 88 7.82 -0.28 -9.37
C LEU A 88 6.56 0.15 -10.14
N MET A 89 6.64 1.22 -10.94
CA MET A 89 5.51 1.68 -11.76
C MET A 89 5.09 0.62 -12.77
N GLY A 90 6.05 -0.03 -13.44
CA GLY A 90 5.77 -1.10 -14.41
C GLY A 90 5.21 -2.39 -13.78
N SER A 91 5.29 -2.54 -12.46
CA SER A 91 4.66 -3.66 -11.75
C SER A 91 3.17 -3.46 -11.45
N GLU A 92 2.67 -2.23 -11.62
CA GLU A 92 1.30 -1.82 -11.27
C GLU A 92 0.91 -2.10 -9.81
N LEU A 93 1.90 -2.31 -8.93
CA LEU A 93 1.71 -2.47 -7.49
C LEU A 93 1.67 -1.13 -6.78
N GLY A 94 0.67 -0.97 -5.92
CA GLY A 94 0.63 0.09 -4.93
C GLY A 94 1.28 -0.31 -3.60
N GLU A 95 1.45 0.68 -2.73
CA GLU A 95 1.88 0.51 -1.34
C GLU A 95 3.14 -0.34 -1.18
N ILE A 96 4.22 0.05 -1.86
CA ILE A 96 5.47 -0.71 -1.95
C ILE A 96 6.68 0.21 -1.84
N CYS A 97 7.73 -0.25 -1.15
CA CYS A 97 9.02 0.42 -1.07
C CYS A 97 10.14 -0.55 -1.43
N ALA A 98 11.07 -0.06 -2.27
CA ALA A 98 12.32 -0.70 -2.63
C ALA A 98 13.50 0.10 -2.08
N VAL A 99 14.45 -0.59 -1.45
CA VAL A 99 15.75 -0.03 -1.08
C VAL A 99 16.82 -0.98 -1.59
N VAL A 100 17.74 -0.48 -2.40
CA VAL A 100 18.88 -1.24 -2.91
C VAL A 100 20.13 -0.76 -2.19
N VAL A 101 20.68 -1.64 -1.35
CA VAL A 101 21.92 -1.42 -0.63
C VAL A 101 23.08 -1.88 -1.51
N ARG A 102 24.01 -0.97 -1.80
CA ARG A 102 25.16 -1.25 -2.65
C ARG A 102 26.47 -1.28 -1.87
N TYR A 103 27.23 -2.35 -2.07
CA TYR A 103 28.64 -2.41 -1.70
C TYR A 103 29.50 -2.38 -2.97
N PHE A 104 30.39 -1.41 -3.09
CA PHE A 104 31.24 -1.21 -4.25
C PHE A 104 32.34 -2.27 -4.34
N GLY A 105 32.45 -2.91 -5.50
CA GLY A 105 33.39 -4.02 -5.75
C GLY A 105 34.73 -3.64 -6.36
N GLY A 106 35.08 -2.35 -6.43
CA GLY A 106 36.32 -1.88 -7.06
C GLY A 106 36.25 -1.63 -8.57
N THR A 107 35.17 -2.03 -9.25
CA THR A 107 34.98 -1.81 -10.70
C THR A 107 33.80 -0.88 -10.98
N LYS A 108 34.03 0.21 -11.70
CA LYS A 108 32.99 1.18 -12.09
C LYS A 108 32.11 0.59 -13.21
N LEU A 109 30.79 0.77 -13.08
CA LEU A 109 29.78 0.25 -14.03
C LEU A 109 29.39 1.25 -15.13
N GLY A 110 29.75 2.53 -14.98
CA GLY A 110 29.25 3.62 -15.82
C GLY A 110 27.73 3.86 -15.64
N PRO A 111 27.18 4.97 -16.17
CA PRO A 111 25.78 5.33 -15.94
C PRO A 111 24.77 4.26 -16.40
N GLY A 112 24.93 3.73 -17.62
CA GLY A 112 24.03 2.69 -18.13
C GLY A 112 24.18 1.33 -17.44
N GLY A 113 25.36 1.05 -16.86
CA GLY A 113 25.55 -0.15 -16.03
C GLY A 113 24.83 -0.01 -14.69
N LEU A 114 24.89 1.16 -14.06
CA LEU A 114 24.18 1.45 -12.81
C LEU A 114 22.66 1.38 -12.99
N GLN A 115 22.13 2.01 -14.04
CA GLN A 115 20.69 1.96 -14.32
C GLN A 115 20.17 0.52 -14.47
N ARG A 116 20.92 -0.32 -15.19
CA ARG A 116 20.59 -1.74 -15.35
C ARG A 116 20.74 -2.53 -14.05
N ALA A 117 21.76 -2.24 -13.25
CA ALA A 117 21.97 -2.90 -11.96
C ALA A 117 20.83 -2.60 -10.97
N TYR A 118 20.52 -1.32 -10.76
CA TYR A 118 19.49 -0.89 -9.81
C TYR A 118 18.09 -1.30 -10.25
N GLY A 119 17.71 -1.01 -11.50
CA GLY A 119 16.41 -1.46 -12.04
C GLY A 119 16.32 -3.00 -12.07
N GLY A 120 17.38 -3.68 -12.52
CA GLY A 120 17.42 -5.14 -12.58
C GLY A 120 17.29 -5.81 -11.21
N SER A 121 17.86 -5.22 -10.15
CA SER A 121 17.73 -5.74 -8.78
C SER A 121 16.28 -5.65 -8.28
N VAL A 122 15.61 -4.51 -8.51
CA VAL A 122 14.19 -4.35 -8.17
C VAL A 122 13.31 -5.30 -8.97
N LYS A 123 13.58 -5.45 -10.27
CA LYS A 123 12.81 -6.36 -11.15
C LYS A 123 12.91 -7.81 -10.69
N GLN A 124 14.10 -8.27 -10.29
CA GLN A 124 14.30 -9.63 -9.78
C GLN A 124 13.56 -9.83 -8.46
N ALA A 125 13.71 -8.91 -7.50
CA ALA A 125 13.02 -8.97 -6.22
C ALA A 125 11.49 -8.94 -6.39
N LEU A 126 10.96 -8.16 -7.33
CA LEU A 126 9.52 -8.10 -7.63
C LEU A 126 8.96 -9.45 -8.08
N ALA A 127 9.75 -10.25 -8.82
CA ALA A 127 9.32 -11.57 -9.28
C ALA A 127 9.11 -12.57 -8.12
N LEU A 128 9.68 -12.28 -6.95
CA LEU A 128 9.57 -13.11 -5.74
C LEU A 128 8.55 -12.57 -4.74
N LEU A 129 8.02 -11.36 -4.98
CA LEU A 129 7.20 -10.64 -3.99
C LEU A 129 5.77 -11.18 -3.94
N PRO A 130 5.29 -11.66 -2.78
CA PRO A 130 3.88 -11.99 -2.63
C PRO A 130 3.02 -10.72 -2.72
N THR A 131 1.91 -10.81 -3.45
CA THR A 131 0.98 -9.71 -3.67
C THR A 131 -0.43 -10.09 -3.24
N LYS A 132 -1.25 -9.09 -2.95
CA LYS A 132 -2.68 -9.27 -2.68
C LYS A 132 -3.50 -8.13 -3.27
N LEU A 133 -4.75 -8.44 -3.59
CA LEU A 133 -5.71 -7.43 -4.02
C LEU A 133 -6.20 -6.63 -2.80
N LYS A 134 -6.06 -5.29 -2.86
CA LYS A 134 -6.63 -4.38 -1.87
C LYS A 134 -7.96 -3.86 -2.37
N ILE A 135 -9.02 -4.16 -1.62
CA ILE A 135 -10.37 -3.66 -1.88
C ILE A 135 -10.55 -2.33 -1.13
N PRO A 136 -10.82 -1.21 -1.82
CA PRO A 136 -11.06 0.06 -1.15
C PRO A 136 -12.35 0.00 -0.34
N MET A 137 -12.23 0.23 0.96
CA MET A 137 -13.37 0.26 1.87
C MET A 137 -13.79 1.70 2.15
N VAL A 138 -15.08 1.98 2.06
CA VAL A 138 -15.70 3.20 2.57
C VAL A 138 -16.29 2.94 3.93
N ARG A 139 -16.16 3.89 4.84
CA ARG A 139 -16.77 3.79 6.16
C ARG A 139 -18.05 4.61 6.24
N LYS A 140 -19.07 4.03 6.85
CA LYS A 140 -20.40 4.62 7.02
C LYS A 140 -20.92 4.32 8.42
N THR A 141 -21.88 5.12 8.85
CA THR A 141 -22.61 4.92 10.11
C THR A 141 -24.06 4.59 9.79
N LEU A 142 -24.64 3.68 10.56
CA LEU A 142 -26.03 3.28 10.45
C LEU A 142 -26.64 3.18 11.85
N ALA A 143 -27.75 3.87 12.08
CA ALA A 143 -28.57 3.67 13.27
C ALA A 143 -29.70 2.69 12.93
N CYS A 144 -29.90 1.67 13.77
CA CYS A 144 -30.96 0.68 13.60
C CYS A 144 -31.49 0.20 14.96
N GLN A 145 -32.71 -0.34 14.95
CA GLN A 145 -33.32 -0.91 16.14
C GLN A 145 -32.79 -2.33 16.42
N TYR A 146 -32.95 -2.80 17.65
CA TYR A 146 -32.50 -4.14 18.09
C TYR A 146 -33.11 -5.29 17.28
N ASN A 147 -34.33 -5.13 16.76
CA ASN A 147 -34.97 -6.14 15.90
C ASN A 147 -34.44 -6.13 14.46
N GLN A 148 -33.75 -5.07 14.02
CA GLN A 148 -33.23 -4.90 12.66
C GLN A 148 -31.76 -5.32 12.52
N ILE A 149 -31.01 -5.40 13.63
CA ILE A 149 -29.56 -5.61 13.59
C ILE A 149 -29.16 -6.87 12.82
N ASN A 150 -29.82 -8.00 13.03
CA ASN A 150 -29.43 -9.26 12.39
C ASN A 150 -29.58 -9.19 10.87
N ASP A 151 -30.65 -8.55 10.39
CA ASP A 151 -30.89 -8.39 8.96
C ASP A 151 -29.87 -7.43 8.34
N VAL A 152 -29.51 -6.36 9.06
CA VAL A 152 -28.46 -5.42 8.65
C VAL A 152 -27.09 -6.11 8.58
N LEU A 153 -26.73 -6.91 9.59
CA LEU A 153 -25.46 -7.64 9.62
C LEU A 153 -25.40 -8.72 8.54
N TYR A 154 -26.51 -9.40 8.28
CA TYR A 154 -26.62 -10.34 7.17
C TYR A 154 -26.41 -9.63 5.84
N LEU A 155 -27.14 -8.53 5.57
CA LEU A 155 -26.98 -7.73 4.36
C LEU A 155 -25.54 -7.24 4.18
N LEU A 156 -24.92 -6.78 5.26
CA LEU A 156 -23.52 -6.32 5.28
C LEU A 156 -22.57 -7.42 4.83
N SER A 157 -22.72 -8.63 5.38
CA SER A 157 -21.89 -9.79 5.01
C SER A 157 -22.04 -10.18 3.54
N GLN A 158 -23.25 -10.08 2.97
CA GLN A 158 -23.51 -10.35 1.55
C GLN A 158 -22.77 -9.38 0.61
N HIS A 159 -22.43 -8.18 1.10
CA HIS A 159 -21.69 -7.17 0.33
C HIS A 159 -20.20 -7.14 0.68
N GLY A 160 -19.70 -8.11 1.45
CA GLY A 160 -18.30 -8.15 1.90
C GLY A 160 -17.94 -6.99 2.84
N GLY A 161 -18.93 -6.44 3.54
CA GLY A 161 -18.73 -5.42 4.53
C GLY A 161 -18.39 -6.00 5.91
N GLU A 162 -17.84 -5.15 6.75
CA GLU A 162 -17.38 -5.48 8.09
C GLU A 162 -17.91 -4.47 9.10
N VAL A 163 -18.18 -4.93 10.32
CA VAL A 163 -18.52 -4.04 11.43
C VAL A 163 -17.23 -3.59 12.09
N ILE A 164 -17.01 -2.27 12.10
CA ILE A 164 -15.87 -1.64 12.77
C ILE A 164 -16.17 -1.41 14.25
N GLN A 165 -17.39 -1.01 14.59
CA GLN A 165 -17.83 -0.74 15.96
C GLN A 165 -19.35 -0.87 16.07
N GLN A 166 -19.84 -1.28 17.24
CA GLN A 166 -21.26 -1.32 17.60
C GLN A 166 -21.46 -0.61 18.94
N ASP A 167 -22.29 0.42 18.95
CA ASP A 167 -22.66 1.15 20.16
C ASP A 167 -24.14 0.91 20.46
N TYR A 168 -24.42 0.20 21.56
CA TYR A 168 -25.77 -0.13 21.99
C TYR A 168 -26.32 0.98 22.90
N ARG A 169 -27.36 1.69 22.45
CA ARG A 169 -28.07 2.74 23.19
C ARG A 169 -29.58 2.49 23.10
N GLU A 170 -30.40 3.55 23.05
CA GLU A 170 -31.82 3.45 22.67
C GLU A 170 -31.97 2.82 21.28
N ASP A 171 -31.18 3.31 20.33
CA ASP A 171 -30.91 2.65 19.04
C ASP A 171 -29.48 2.09 19.02
N ILE A 172 -29.24 1.10 18.17
CA ILE A 172 -27.91 0.55 17.90
C ILE A 172 -27.26 1.38 16.80
N VAL A 173 -26.09 1.94 17.09
CA VAL A 173 -25.28 2.67 16.12
C VAL A 173 -24.13 1.78 15.65
N LEU A 174 -24.11 1.48 14.36
CA LEU A 174 -23.09 0.66 13.71
C LEU A 174 -22.15 1.55 12.91
N ASN A 175 -20.85 1.40 13.15
CA ASN A 175 -19.83 1.88 12.24
C ASN A 175 -19.42 0.72 11.33
N LEU A 176 -19.66 0.90 10.03
CA LEU A 176 -19.52 -0.12 9.01
C LEU A 176 -18.37 0.24 8.07
N ALA A 177 -17.64 -0.76 7.58
CA ALA A 177 -16.76 -0.65 6.43
C ALA A 177 -17.34 -1.50 5.29
N LEU A 178 -17.47 -0.92 4.11
CA LEU A 178 -18.08 -1.56 2.94
C LEU A 178 -17.16 -1.39 1.74
N PRO A 179 -17.04 -2.36 0.84
CA PRO A 179 -16.38 -2.14 -0.44
C PRO A 179 -17.00 -0.95 -1.16
N ALA A 180 -16.17 0.00 -1.59
CA ALA A 180 -16.61 1.26 -2.20
C ALA A 180 -17.52 1.04 -3.42
N GLU A 181 -17.26 -0.02 -4.19
CA GLU A 181 -18.05 -0.42 -5.35
C GLU A 181 -19.43 -1.01 -5.00
N LYS A 182 -19.61 -1.53 -3.78
CA LYS A 182 -20.85 -2.15 -3.32
C LYS A 182 -21.75 -1.18 -2.55
N LEU A 183 -21.28 0.05 -2.29
CA LEU A 183 -21.99 1.03 -1.47
C LEU A 183 -23.40 1.31 -2.00
N ASP A 184 -23.54 1.60 -3.29
CA ASP A 184 -24.83 1.98 -3.88
C ASP A 184 -25.83 0.81 -3.86
N ALA A 185 -25.36 -0.40 -4.18
CA ALA A 185 -26.17 -1.62 -4.14
C ALA A 185 -26.61 -1.95 -2.70
N PHE A 186 -25.69 -1.87 -1.75
CA PHE A 186 -26.01 -2.06 -0.33
C PHE A 186 -27.05 -1.03 0.14
N GLN A 187 -26.89 0.24 -0.22
CA GLN A 187 -27.82 1.30 0.17
C GLN A 187 -29.22 1.08 -0.41
N GLN A 188 -29.34 0.65 -1.67
CA GLN A 188 -30.63 0.33 -2.28
C GLN A 188 -31.32 -0.83 -1.56
N GLN A 189 -30.60 -1.93 -1.31
CA GLN A 189 -31.18 -3.09 -0.62
C GLN A 189 -31.55 -2.77 0.84
N LEU A 190 -30.74 -1.97 1.53
CA LEU A 190 -31.03 -1.48 2.87
C LEU A 190 -32.33 -0.66 2.89
N GLN A 191 -32.53 0.21 1.90
CA GLN A 191 -33.77 0.98 1.80
C GLN A 191 -34.97 0.08 1.49
N THR A 192 -34.83 -0.90 0.59
CA THR A 192 -35.91 -1.84 0.27
C THR A 192 -36.32 -2.68 1.48
N MET A 193 -35.37 -3.27 2.21
CA MET A 193 -35.69 -4.14 3.35
C MET A 193 -36.27 -3.38 4.54
N SER A 194 -35.97 -2.09 4.68
CA SER A 194 -36.41 -1.24 5.79
C SER A 194 -37.59 -0.34 5.43
N ALA A 195 -38.18 -0.49 4.25
CA ALA A 195 -39.19 0.43 3.71
C ALA A 195 -38.75 1.92 3.78
N GLY A 196 -37.45 2.18 3.59
CA GLY A 196 -36.84 3.51 3.63
C GLY A 196 -36.48 4.05 5.02
N GLN A 197 -36.68 3.30 6.09
CA GLN A 197 -36.41 3.75 7.46
C GLN A 197 -34.90 3.79 7.79
N LEU A 198 -34.11 2.90 7.18
CA LEU A 198 -32.67 2.81 7.42
C LEU A 198 -31.89 3.56 6.34
N THR A 199 -30.97 4.42 6.77
CA THR A 199 -30.11 5.21 5.87
C THR A 199 -28.66 5.20 6.33
N LEU A 200 -27.75 5.05 5.36
CA LEU A 200 -26.32 5.18 5.61
C LEU A 200 -25.93 6.64 5.73
N GLN A 201 -25.21 6.97 6.79
CA GLN A 201 -24.62 8.29 7.01
C GLN A 201 -23.11 8.22 6.81
N SER A 202 -22.51 9.34 6.39
CA SER A 202 -21.05 9.48 6.47
C SER A 202 -20.65 9.52 7.94
N ILE A 203 -19.47 8.98 8.28
CA ILE A 203 -18.97 9.07 9.66
C ILE A 203 -18.96 10.55 10.07
N ALA A 204 -19.73 10.90 11.11
CA ALA A 204 -19.57 12.18 11.76
C ALA A 204 -18.13 12.26 12.25
N LYS A 205 -17.38 13.31 11.88
CA LYS A 205 -16.02 13.52 12.41
C LYS A 205 -16.11 13.41 13.92
N SER A 206 -15.55 12.34 14.49
CA SER A 206 -15.41 12.25 15.94
C SER A 206 -14.51 13.41 16.34
N ASN A 207 -15.10 14.43 16.95
CA ASN A 207 -14.37 15.46 17.66
C ASN A 207 -13.74 14.79 18.88
N ASN A 208 -12.63 14.07 18.67
CA ASN A 208 -11.68 13.82 19.74
C ASN A 208 -10.90 15.11 19.96
N LYS A 209 -11.40 15.89 20.92
CA LYS A 209 -10.58 16.81 21.71
C LYS A 209 -9.60 16.00 22.56
#